data_AF-A0AA87U6K3-F1
#
_entry.id   AF-A0AA87U6K3-F1
#
_cell.length_a   1.000
_cell.length_b   1.000
_cell.length_c   1.000
_cell.angle_alpha   90.00
_cell.angle_beta   90.00
_cell.angle_gamma   90.00
#
_symmetry.space_group_name_H-M   'P 1'
#
loop_
_entity.id
_entity.type
_entity.pdbx_description
1 polymer ?
#
loop_
_entity_poly.entity_id
_entity_poly.type
_entity_poly.pdbx_seq_one_letter_code
_entity_poly.pdbx_strand_id
1 'polypeptide(L)'
;MSRLVRSPIEVIAVLAGVGGVMLVLYAWHLPPFKSSVETTDDAYVKGYVTTISPQVSGYITDVPIKDYKLVKQGEVLTKIDDRIYQQKVAQRARRWPARRRRLPIRSSRSKPPRPASPPARRRSTAPMPR
;
A
#
# COMPACT_ATOMS: atom_id res chain seq x y z
N MET A 1 0.25 78.04 5.26
CA MET A 1 0.00 77.87 6.70
C MET A 1 -1.49 77.77 6.97
N SER A 2 -2.00 76.56 7.18
CA SER A 2 -3.41 76.23 7.39
C SER A 2 -3.91 76.68 8.78
N ARG A 3 -4.85 77.63 8.83
CA ARG A 3 -5.72 77.83 10.00
C ARG A 3 -6.94 76.92 9.83
N LEU A 4 -6.77 75.64 10.13
CA LEU A 4 -7.76 74.60 9.87
C LEU A 4 -8.85 74.48 10.94
N VAL A 5 -8.81 75.34 11.97
CA VAL A 5 -9.78 75.39 13.07
C VAL A 5 -9.99 76.85 13.45
N ARG A 6 -11.16 77.39 13.12
CA ARG A 6 -11.52 78.78 13.43
C ARG A 6 -12.36 78.88 14.71
N SER A 7 -13.02 77.79 15.14
CA SER A 7 -13.82 77.79 16.36
C SER A 7 -13.83 76.42 17.07
N PRO A 8 -14.04 76.37 18.40
CA PRO A 8 -14.19 75.11 19.14
C PRO A 8 -15.40 74.29 18.67
N ILE A 9 -16.40 74.95 18.07
CA ILE A 9 -17.61 74.31 17.55
C ILE A 9 -17.30 73.44 16.32
N GLU A 10 -16.39 73.89 15.44
CA GLU A 10 -15.94 73.08 14.30
C GLU A 10 -15.26 71.78 14.74
N VAL A 11 -14.46 71.84 15.82
CA VAL A 11 -13.79 70.66 16.39
C VAL A 11 -14.80 69.67 16.94
N ILE A 12 -15.81 70.16 17.67
CA ILE A 12 -16.87 69.33 18.24
C ILE A 12 -17.71 68.70 17.14
N ALA A 13 -18.06 69.45 16.10
CA ALA A 13 -18.83 68.93 14.97
C ALA A 13 -18.08 67.83 14.20
N VAL A 14 -16.77 68.01 13.98
CA VAL A 14 -15.93 66.98 13.35
C VAL A 14 -15.79 65.75 14.23
N LEU A 15 -15.56 65.91 15.53
CA LEU A 15 -15.49 64.79 16.47
C LEU A 15 -16.80 64.01 16.55
N ALA A 16 -17.94 64.70 16.58
CA ALA A 16 -19.26 64.07 16.56
C ALA A 16 -19.50 63.31 15.25
N GLY A 17 -19.09 63.88 14.10
CA GLY A 17 -19.17 63.21 12.80
C GLY A 17 -18.31 61.94 12.74
N VAL A 18 -17.05 62.02 13.18
CA VAL A 18 -16.14 60.86 13.22
C VAL A 18 -16.66 59.80 14.18
N GLY A 19 -17.13 60.18 15.37
CA GLY A 19 -17.74 59.26 16.33
C GLY A 19 -18.99 58.56 15.79
N GLY A 20 -19.84 59.28 15.07
CA GLY A 20 -21.02 58.72 14.40
C GLY A 20 -20.65 57.70 13.32
N VAL A 21 -19.68 58.02 12.46
CA VAL A 21 -19.17 57.09 11.45
C VAL A 21 -18.58 55.84 12.10
N MET A 22 -17.84 56.00 13.20
CA MET A 22 -17.22 54.90 13.94
C MET A 22 -18.26 53.97 14.59
N LEU A 23 -19.36 54.53 15.12
CA LEU A 23 -20.51 53.78 15.65
C LEU A 23 -21.22 52.95 14.57
N VAL A 24 -21.43 53.54 13.39
CA VAL A 24 -22.07 52.84 12.26
C VAL A 24 -21.19 51.70 11.75
N LEU A 25 -19.87 51.93 11.62
CA LEU A 25 -18.91 50.90 11.20
C LEU A 25 -18.82 49.75 12.21
N TYR A 26 -18.89 50.07 13.51
CA TYR A 26 -18.94 49.08 14.58
C TYR A 26 -20.25 48.27 14.53
N ALA A 27 -21.41 48.93 14.45
CA ALA A 27 -22.71 48.27 14.44
C ALA A 27 -22.89 47.31 13.24
N TRP A 28 -22.32 47.64 12.09
CA TRP A 28 -22.39 46.81 10.88
C TRP A 28 -21.26 45.79 10.73
N HIS A 29 -20.37 45.66 11.72
CA HIS A 29 -19.18 44.78 11.63
C HIS A 29 -18.44 44.98 10.28
N LEU A 30 -18.15 46.22 9.90
CA LEU A 30 -17.40 46.56 8.69
C LEU A 30 -15.89 46.61 9.01
N PRO A 31 -14.99 46.44 8.01
CA PRO A 31 -13.54 46.54 8.27
C PRO A 31 -13.26 47.95 8.81
N PRO A 32 -12.70 48.17 10.02
CA PRO A 32 -11.63 47.46 10.75
C PRO A 32 -12.04 46.55 11.94
N PHE A 33 -13.33 46.31 12.18
CA PHE A 33 -13.82 45.54 13.35
C PHE A 33 -14.27 44.11 13.00
N LYS A 34 -14.03 43.63 11.78
CA LYS A 34 -14.27 42.23 11.40
C LYS A 34 -13.17 41.33 11.98
N SER A 35 -13.54 40.34 12.78
CA SER A 35 -12.65 39.24 13.16
C SER A 35 -12.44 38.30 11.96
N SER A 36 -11.20 38.13 11.49
CA SER A 36 -10.86 37.17 10.42
C SER A 36 -10.85 35.70 10.87
N VAL A 37 -11.56 35.38 11.96
CA VAL A 37 -11.62 34.03 12.52
C VAL A 37 -12.87 33.36 11.97
N GLU A 38 -12.68 32.60 10.91
CA GLU A 38 -13.71 31.72 10.35
C GLU A 38 -13.84 30.49 11.26
N THR A 39 -14.77 30.54 12.20
CA THR A 39 -15.13 29.38 13.03
C THR A 39 -16.13 28.54 12.26
N THR A 40 -15.76 27.30 11.92
CA THR A 40 -16.67 26.33 11.32
C THR A 40 -16.82 25.14 12.26
N ASP A 41 -18.07 24.74 12.50
CA ASP A 41 -18.39 23.56 13.30
C ASP A 41 -18.20 22.25 12.52
N ASP A 42 -18.01 22.34 11.19
CA ASP A 42 -17.93 21.20 10.28
C ASP A 42 -16.47 20.84 9.92
N ALA A 43 -15.70 20.44 10.94
CA ALA A 43 -14.34 19.93 10.74
C ALA A 43 -14.33 18.39 10.67
N TYR A 44 -14.12 17.83 9.48
CA TYR A 44 -13.99 16.37 9.29
C TYR A 44 -12.53 15.93 9.16
N VAL A 45 -12.12 14.94 9.96
CA VAL A 45 -10.79 14.31 9.87
C VAL A 45 -10.82 13.18 8.85
N LYS A 46 -10.01 13.29 7.78
CA LYS A 46 -9.82 12.21 6.81
C LYS A 46 -8.76 11.22 7.34
N GLY A 47 -9.19 10.01 7.69
CA GLY A 47 -8.31 8.90 8.04
C GLY A 47 -8.24 7.87 6.91
N TYR A 48 -7.05 7.31 6.67
CA TYR A 48 -6.89 6.14 5.81
C TYR A 48 -7.06 4.88 6.66
N VAL A 49 -8.12 4.11 6.41
CA VAL A 49 -8.37 2.84 7.09
C VAL A 49 -8.01 1.71 6.14
N THR A 50 -7.13 0.80 6.56
CA THR A 50 -6.75 -0.39 5.78
C THR A 50 -6.93 -1.63 6.66
N THR A 51 -7.67 -2.60 6.14
CA THR A 51 -7.88 -3.88 6.83
C THR A 51 -6.65 -4.77 6.69
N ILE A 52 -6.11 -5.23 7.83
CA ILE A 52 -4.98 -6.15 7.87
C ILE A 52 -5.50 -7.55 8.15
N SER A 53 -5.12 -8.51 7.29
CA SER A 53 -5.51 -9.92 7.44
C SER A 53 -4.26 -10.81 7.46
N PRO A 54 -4.22 -11.86 8.29
CA PRO A 54 -3.12 -12.81 8.28
C PRO A 54 -3.14 -13.64 6.99
N GLN A 55 -1.96 -13.93 6.45
CA GLN A 55 -1.82 -14.80 5.27
C GLN A 55 -2.07 -16.29 5.59
N VAL A 56 -2.16 -16.63 6.87
CA VAL A 56 -2.25 -18.01 7.36
C VAL A 56 -3.48 -18.15 8.26
N SER A 57 -4.27 -19.21 8.01
CA SER A 57 -5.47 -19.51 8.81
C SER A 57 -5.09 -20.31 10.06
N GLY A 58 -5.26 -19.73 11.25
CA GLY A 58 -5.00 -20.40 12.52
C GLY A 58 -5.72 -19.74 13.69
N TYR A 59 -5.68 -20.38 14.85
CA TYR A 59 -6.26 -19.83 16.07
C TYR A 59 -5.37 -18.73 16.62
N ILE A 60 -5.99 -17.64 17.06
CA ILE A 60 -5.31 -16.51 17.69
C ILE A 60 -4.99 -16.89 19.13
N THR A 61 -3.71 -16.80 19.51
CA THR A 61 -3.24 -17.15 20.86
C THR A 61 -3.12 -15.92 21.76
N ASP A 62 -2.82 -14.75 21.18
CA ASP A 62 -2.56 -13.53 21.94
C ASP A 62 -2.80 -12.28 21.07
N VAL A 63 -3.41 -11.25 21.66
CA VAL A 63 -3.66 -9.94 21.03
C VAL A 63 -3.06 -8.87 21.96
N PRO A 64 -1.76 -8.58 21.82
CA PRO A 64 -1.03 -7.71 22.75
C PRO A 64 -1.28 -6.20 22.53
N ILE A 65 -2.38 -5.83 21.87
CA ILE A 65 -2.73 -4.44 21.55
C ILE A 65 -4.03 -4.01 22.24
N LYS A 66 -4.12 -2.72 22.55
CA LYS A 66 -5.33 -2.06 23.06
C LYS A 66 -5.89 -1.13 21.97
N ASP A 67 -7.18 -0.86 22.05
CA ASP A 67 -7.84 0.07 21.14
C ASP A 67 -7.18 1.45 21.19
N TYR A 68 -7.12 2.12 20.03
CA TYR A 68 -6.51 3.45 19.83
C TYR A 68 -5.01 3.57 20.17
N LYS A 69 -4.32 2.44 20.37
CA LYS A 69 -2.87 2.45 20.57
C LYS A 69 -2.15 2.83 19.27
N LEU A 70 -1.25 3.80 19.36
CA LEU A 70 -0.34 4.14 18.26
C LEU A 70 0.67 3.00 18.07
N VAL A 71 0.60 2.32 16.92
CA VAL A 71 1.48 1.20 16.56
C VAL A 71 2.53 1.63 15.54
N LYS A 72 3.74 1.07 15.65
CA LYS A 72 4.82 1.30 14.67
C LYS A 72 4.91 0.15 13.67
N GLN A 73 5.55 0.41 12.53
CA GLN A 73 5.82 -0.64 11.55
C GLN A 73 6.63 -1.78 12.19
N GLY A 74 6.16 -3.02 12.02
CA GLY A 74 6.80 -4.22 12.57
C GLY A 74 6.33 -4.61 13.97
N GLU A 75 5.43 -3.84 14.59
CA GLU A 75 4.83 -4.22 15.87
C GLU A 75 3.83 -5.38 15.70
N VAL A 76 3.88 -6.33 16.63
CA VAL A 76 3.00 -7.51 16.59
C VAL A 76 1.60 -7.11 17.01
N LEU A 77 0.65 -7.21 16.07
CA LEU A 77 -0.77 -6.93 16.32
C LEU A 77 -1.48 -8.15 16.91
N THR A 78 -1.13 -9.35 16.43
CA THR A 78 -1.79 -10.61 16.81
C THR A 78 -0.83 -11.77 16.63
N LYS A 79 -0.83 -12.72 17.56
CA LYS A 79 -0.06 -13.97 17.45
C LYS A 79 -0.99 -15.12 17.11
N ILE A 80 -0.60 -15.91 16.12
CA ILE A 80 -1.31 -17.12 15.67
C ILE A 80 -0.56 -18.34 16.19
N ASP A 81 -1.30 -19.37 16.60
CA ASP A 81 -0.73 -20.64 17.06
C ASP A 81 0.13 -21.29 15.94
N ASP A 82 1.41 -21.47 16.22
CA ASP A 82 2.40 -21.97 15.27
C ASP A 82 2.54 -23.51 15.28
N ARG A 83 1.93 -24.22 16.24
CA ARG A 83 2.14 -25.67 16.44
C ARG A 83 1.85 -26.49 15.20
N ILE A 84 0.74 -26.22 14.53
CA ILE A 84 0.33 -26.91 13.29
C ILE A 84 1.31 -26.60 12.15
N TYR A 85 1.82 -25.38 12.10
CA TYR A 85 2.78 -24.96 11.08
C TYR A 85 4.16 -25.58 11.28
N GLN A 86 4.64 -25.64 12.53
CA GLN A 86 5.89 -26.31 12.89
C GLN A 86 5.86 -27.79 12.52
N GLN A 87 4.76 -28.48 12.81
CA GLN A 87 4.59 -29.89 12.43
C GLN A 87 4.61 -30.09 10.90
N LYS A 88 3.95 -29.21 10.14
CA LYS A 88 3.96 -29.23 8.67
C LYS A 88 5.37 -29.00 8.10
N VAL A 89 6.12 -28.06 8.68
CA VAL A 89 7.52 -27.81 8.29
C VAL A 89 8.39 -29.02 8.59
N ALA A 90 8.25 -29.62 9.78
CA ALA A 90 8.98 -30.82 10.16
C ALA A 90 8.67 -32.01 9.22
N GLN A 91 7.41 -32.21 8.83
CA GLN A 91 7.05 -33.22 7.83
C GLN A 91 7.68 -32.96 6.47
N ARG A 92 7.65 -31.71 5.99
CA ARG A 92 8.28 -31.33 4.70
C ARG A 92 9.79 -31.53 4.74
N ALA A 93 10.44 -31.14 5.83
CA ALA A 93 11.88 -31.33 6.04
C ALA A 93 12.26 -32.81 6.02
N ARG A 94 11.47 -33.69 6.66
CA ARG A 94 11.68 -35.15 6.60
C ARG A 94 11.48 -35.74 5.20
N ARG A 95 10.59 -35.15 4.39
CA ARG A 95 10.29 -35.61 3.02
C ARG A 95 11.32 -35.15 1.98
N TRP A 96 12.05 -34.06 2.24
CA TRP A 96 13.02 -33.48 1.31
C TRP A 96 14.18 -34.42 0.91
N PRO A 97 14.84 -35.15 1.84
CA PRO A 97 15.91 -36.11 1.50
C PRO A 97 15.42 -37.25 0.59
N ALA A 98 14.19 -37.71 0.78
CA ALA A 98 13.62 -38.81 0.01
C ALA A 98 13.36 -38.42 -1.46
N ARG A 99 13.07 -37.13 -1.73
CA ARG A 99 12.81 -36.63 -3.08
C ARG A 99 14.09 -36.48 -3.92
N ARG A 100 15.20 -36.06 -3.30
CA ARG A 100 16.51 -35.98 -3.99
C ARG A 100 17.03 -37.35 -4.44
N ARG A 101 16.72 -38.42 -3.71
CA ARG A 101 17.14 -39.80 -4.05
C ARG A 101 16.45 -40.39 -5.28
N ARG A 102 15.36 -39.78 -5.76
CA ARG A 102 14.56 -40.31 -6.88
C ARG A 102 14.89 -39.70 -8.24
N LEU A 103 15.88 -38.83 -8.36
CA LEU A 103 16.31 -38.35 -9.67
C LEU A 103 17.09 -39.47 -10.37
N PRO A 104 16.57 -40.09 -11.44
CA PRO A 104 17.35 -41.05 -12.20
C PRO A 104 18.50 -40.28 -12.85
N ILE A 105 19.73 -40.66 -12.52
CA ILE A 105 20.93 -40.20 -13.23
C ILE A 105 20.77 -40.72 -14.66
N ARG A 106 20.30 -39.85 -15.56
CA ARG A 106 20.24 -40.11 -17.00
C ARG A 106 21.65 -39.88 -17.57
N SER A 107 22.60 -40.72 -17.16
CA SER A 107 23.88 -40.80 -17.85
C SER A 107 23.63 -41.44 -19.22
N SER A 108 23.76 -40.62 -20.26
CA SER A 108 24.20 -41.02 -21.60
C SER A 108 23.84 -42.45 -22.04
N ARG A 109 22.60 -42.66 -22.50
CA ARG A 109 22.30 -43.78 -23.40
C ARG A 109 23.12 -43.57 -24.68
N SER A 110 24.21 -44.31 -24.80
CA SER A 110 24.95 -44.53 -26.03
C SER A 110 23.98 -44.89 -27.15
N LYS A 111 24.05 -44.14 -28.24
CA LYS A 111 23.36 -44.34 -29.52
C LYS A 111 23.45 -45.84 -29.90
N PRO A 112 22.34 -46.56 -30.15
CA PRO A 112 22.43 -47.95 -30.57
C PRO A 112 23.19 -48.06 -31.90
N PRO A 113 24.04 -49.08 -32.09
CA PRO A 113 24.74 -49.29 -33.35
C PRO A 113 23.71 -49.51 -34.46
N ARG A 114 23.87 -48.78 -35.57
CA ARG A 114 23.04 -48.98 -36.78
C ARG A 114 23.16 -50.44 -37.22
N PRO A 115 22.05 -51.17 -37.46
CA PRO A 115 22.15 -52.49 -38.06
C PRO A 115 22.78 -52.36 -39.45
N ALA A 116 23.80 -53.17 -39.70
CA ALA A 116 24.48 -53.25 -40.98
C ALA A 116 23.46 -53.48 -42.10
N SER A 117 23.53 -52.67 -43.15
CA SER A 117 22.72 -52.82 -44.35
C SER A 117 22.97 -54.21 -44.97
N PRO A 118 21.92 -54.99 -45.34
CA PRO A 118 22.10 -56.26 -46.03
C PRO A 118 22.79 -56.03 -47.39
N PRO A 119 23.63 -56.98 -47.86
CA PRO A 119 24.37 -56.82 -49.11
C PRO A 119 23.42 -56.69 -50.31
N ALA A 120 23.85 -55.83 -51.23
CA ALA A 120 23.16 -55.48 -52.46
C ALA A 120 22.71 -56.72 -53.25
N ARG A 121 21.39 -56.79 -53.51
CA ARG A 121 20.77 -57.77 -54.40
C ARG A 121 21.34 -57.58 -55.80
N ARG A 122 22.34 -58.42 -56.14
CA ARG A 122 22.97 -58.49 -57.45
C ARG A 122 21.86 -58.78 -58.47
N ARG A 123 21.60 -57.82 -59.36
CA ARG A 123 20.83 -58.04 -60.59
C ARG A 123 21.65 -59.00 -61.45
N SER A 124 21.11 -60.17 -61.73
CA SER A 124 21.52 -61.06 -62.82
C SER A 124 20.27 -61.21 -63.68
N THR A 125 20.05 -60.31 -64.65
CA THR A 125 20.33 -60.53 -66.07
C THR A 125 19.82 -61.89 -66.55
N ALA A 126 18.74 -61.82 -67.34
CA ALA A 126 18.11 -62.89 -68.11
C ALA A 126 19.11 -63.60 -69.05
N PRO A 127 18.70 -64.72 -69.67
CA PRO A 127 18.12 -64.57 -71.00
C PRO A 127 16.95 -65.54 -71.31
N MET A 128 16.00 -65.08 -72.11
CA MET A 128 15.26 -65.90 -73.08
C MET A 128 16.05 -65.89 -74.41
N PRO A 129 15.77 -66.71 -75.44
CA PRO A 129 15.29 -68.09 -75.53
C PRO A 129 16.21 -68.99 -76.43
N ARG A 130 15.92 -70.30 -76.45
CA ARG A 130 16.37 -71.37 -77.38
C ARG A 130 17.86 -71.68 -77.52
#